data_AF-A0A4Y8C612-F1
#
_entry.id   AF-A0A4Y8C612-F1
#
_cell.length_a   1.000
_cell.length_b   1.000
_cell.length_c   1.000
_cell.angle_alpha   90.00
_cell.angle_beta   90.00
_cell.angle_gamma   90.00
#
_symmetry.space_group_name_H-M   'P 1'
#
loop_
_entity.id
_entity.type
_entity.pdbx_description
1 polymer ?
#
loop_
_entity_poly.entity_id
_entity_poly.type
_entity_poly.pdbx_seq_one_letter_code
_entity_poly.pdbx_strand_id
1 'polypeptide(L)' 'LEAIAPILGWKLNEIKGWSCCGASQAQCVDPIATLVANARNIALAEEMKMPMLTTCSTCMLTLTKAKNTLDKGAKERIN' A
#
# COMPACT_ATOMS: atom_id res chain seq x y z
N LEU A 1 0.22 14.45 -8.81
CA LEU A 1 -0.71 14.54 -7.67
C LEU A 1 -0.63 15.91 -7.00
N GLU A 2 0.56 16.38 -6.67
CA GLU A 2 0.78 17.66 -5.96
C GLU A 2 0.19 18.89 -6.67
N ALA A 3 0.21 18.94 -8.00
CA ALA A 3 -0.38 20.06 -8.75
C ALA A 3 -1.93 20.02 -8.83
N ILE A 4 -2.55 18.83 -8.73
CA ILE A 4 -4.01 18.66 -8.91
C ILE A 4 -4.73 18.64 -7.57
N ALA A 5 -4.12 18.10 -6.52
CA ALA A 5 -4.75 17.98 -5.20
C ALA A 5 -5.23 19.34 -4.62
N PRO A 6 -4.47 20.45 -4.72
CA PRO A 6 -4.94 21.76 -4.26
C PRO A 6 -6.18 22.25 -5.02
N ILE A 7 -6.30 21.94 -6.31
CA ILE A 7 -7.46 22.30 -7.15
C ILE A 7 -8.71 21.56 -6.67
N LEU A 8 -8.55 20.31 -6.21
CA LEU A 8 -9.61 19.50 -5.62
C LEU A 8 -9.87 19.80 -4.14
N GLY A 9 -9.15 20.75 -3.54
CA GLY A 9 -9.22 21.06 -2.11
C GLY A 9 -8.64 19.98 -1.20
N TRP A 10 -7.78 19.09 -1.73
CA TRP A 10 -7.15 18.01 -0.99
C TRP A 10 -5.76 18.40 -0.47
N LYS A 11 -5.49 18.07 0.79
CA LYS A 11 -4.15 18.12 1.37
C LYS A 11 -3.57 16.70 1.38
N LEU A 12 -2.53 16.49 0.59
CA LEU A 12 -1.83 15.20 0.55
C LEU A 12 -0.80 15.16 1.69
N ASN A 13 -0.78 14.05 2.42
CA ASN A 13 0.26 13.74 3.41
C ASN A 13 1.03 12.51 2.93
N GLU A 14 2.34 12.62 2.86
CA GLU A 14 3.19 11.48 2.48
C GLU A 14 3.29 10.46 3.63
N ILE A 15 3.17 9.18 3.31
CA ILE A 15 3.34 8.08 4.25
C ILE A 15 4.84 7.91 4.53
N LYS A 16 5.34 8.38 5.67
CA LYS A 16 6.78 8.31 5.95
C LYS A 16 7.27 6.85 5.99
N GLY A 17 8.35 6.58 5.26
CA GLY A 17 8.96 5.25 5.22
C GLY A 17 8.22 4.23 4.36
N TRP A 18 7.32 4.66 3.48
CA TRP A 18 6.76 3.76 2.47
C TRP A 18 7.85 3.18 1.56
N SER A 19 7.64 1.97 1.05
CA SER A 19 8.53 1.32 0.09
C SER A 19 7.78 0.89 -1.18
N CYS A 20 8.53 0.56 -2.24
CA CYS A 20 7.94 0.07 -3.49
C CYS A 20 7.03 -1.15 -3.25
N CYS A 21 5.90 -1.23 -3.97
CA CYS A 21 4.95 -2.35 -3.88
C CYS A 21 5.48 -3.67 -4.49
N GLY A 22 6.65 -3.64 -5.15
CA GLY A 22 7.30 -4.85 -5.70
C GLY A 22 6.61 -5.44 -6.93
N ALA A 23 5.84 -4.62 -7.66
CA ALA A 23 5.05 -5.06 -8.81
C ALA A 23 5.82 -5.88 -9.86
N SER A 24 5.15 -6.90 -10.40
CA SER A 24 5.54 -7.79 -11.52
C SER A 24 6.75 -8.71 -11.32
N GLN A 25 7.80 -8.28 -10.61
CA GLN A 25 9.02 -9.07 -10.44
C GLN A 25 9.11 -9.72 -9.06
N ALA A 26 8.84 -8.98 -7.98
CA ALA A 26 8.96 -9.54 -6.63
C ALA A 26 7.91 -10.61 -6.36
N GLN A 27 6.70 -10.44 -6.92
CA GLN A 27 5.57 -11.36 -6.71
C GLN A 27 5.82 -12.75 -7.32
N CYS A 28 6.57 -12.80 -8.42
CA CYS A 28 6.91 -14.04 -9.13
C CYS A 28 8.07 -14.79 -8.45
N VAL A 29 8.93 -14.06 -7.73
CA VAL A 29 10.09 -14.63 -7.03
C VAL A 29 9.73 -15.05 -5.61
N ASP A 30 9.10 -14.15 -4.85
CA ASP A 30 8.68 -14.41 -3.47
C ASP A 30 7.34 -13.71 -3.16
N PRO A 31 6.23 -14.45 -3.21
CA PRO A 31 4.89 -13.95 -2.86
C PRO A 31 4.77 -13.52 -1.40
N ILE A 32 5.50 -14.16 -0.48
CA ILE A 32 5.44 -13.87 0.95
C ILE A 32 6.16 -12.55 1.22
N ALA A 33 7.39 -12.38 0.71
CA ALA A 33 8.13 -11.13 0.85
C ALA A 33 7.36 -9.95 0.24
N THR A 34 6.69 -10.17 -0.91
CA THR A 34 5.80 -9.18 -1.50
C THR A 34 4.63 -8.84 -0.57
N LEU A 35 3.99 -9.84 0.03
CA LEU A 35 2.87 -9.63 0.94
C LEU A 35 3.32 -8.86 2.20
N VAL A 36 4.47 -9.21 2.78
CA VAL A 36 5.07 -8.53 3.94
C VAL A 36 5.39 -7.06 3.62
N ALA A 37 6.03 -6.79 2.49
CA ALA A 37 6.38 -5.42 2.09
C ALA A 37 5.13 -4.54 1.92
N ASN A 38 4.07 -5.09 1.31
CA ASN A 38 2.81 -4.37 1.14
C ASN A 38 2.02 -4.27 2.46
N ALA A 39 2.08 -5.27 3.34
CA ALA A 39 1.50 -5.22 4.67
C ALA A 39 2.11 -4.08 5.50
N ARG A 40 3.44 -3.91 5.44
CA ARG A 40 4.13 -2.78 6.07
C ARG A 40 3.61 -1.43 5.59
N ASN A 41 3.49 -1.25 4.28
CA ASN A 41 2.96 0.00 3.71
C ASN A 41 1.53 0.28 4.16
N ILE A 42 0.69 -0.76 4.26
CA ILE A 42 -0.68 -0.65 4.75
C ILE A 42 -0.69 -0.26 6.24
N ALA A 43 0.12 -0.92 7.07
CA ALA A 43 0.21 -0.62 8.50
C ALA A 43 0.63 0.84 8.75
N LEU A 44 1.66 1.32 8.04
CA LEU A 44 2.12 2.71 8.11
C LEU A 44 1.01 3.71 7.73
N ALA A 45 0.17 3.37 6.76
CA ALA A 45 -0.96 4.21 6.39
C ALA A 45 -2.12 4.13 7.39
N GLU A 46 -2.38 2.95 7.96
CA GLU A 46 -3.39 2.75 9.02
C GLU A 46 -3.04 3.55 10.28
N GLU A 47 -1.75 3.68 10.63
CA GLU A 47 -1.27 4.53 11.73
C GLU A 47 -1.62 6.01 11.54
N MET A 48 -1.63 6.50 10.30
CA MET A 48 -2.01 7.87 9.97
C MET A 48 -3.51 8.14 10.11
N LYS A 49 -4.34 7.09 10.27
CA LYS A 49 -5.81 7.17 10.34
C LYS A 49 -6.44 7.97 9.19
N MET A 50 -5.86 7.86 8.00
CA MET A 50 -6.26 8.57 6.79
C MET A 50 -6.49 7.58 5.64
N PRO A 51 -7.33 7.93 4.64
CA PRO A 51 -7.45 7.12 3.43
C PRO A 51 -6.14 7.15 2.63
N MET A 52 -5.70 5.97 2.17
CA MET A 52 -4.55 5.83 1.27
C MET A 52 -4.97 6.11 -0.18
N LEU A 53 -4.16 6.87 -0.91
CA LEU A 53 -4.34 7.18 -2.33
C LEU A 53 -3.08 6.78 -3.11
N THR A 54 -3.26 6.18 -4.28
CA THR A 54 -2.20 5.98 -5.27
C THR A 54 -2.72 6.24 -6.68
N THR A 55 -1.87 6.77 -7.56
CA THR A 55 -2.18 6.96 -8.99
C THR A 55 -1.63 5.85 -9.87
N CYS A 56 -0.80 4.96 -9.32
CA CYS A 56 -0.27 3.84 -10.06
C CYS A 56 -1.26 2.68 -10.01
N SER A 57 -1.79 2.29 -11.17
CA SER A 57 -2.71 1.14 -11.30
C SER A 57 -2.11 -0.15 -10.73
N THR A 58 -0.80 -0.34 -10.89
CA THR A 58 -0.11 -1.53 -10.38
C THR A 58 0.06 -1.53 -8.86
N CYS A 59 0.34 -0.37 -8.26
CA CYS A 59 0.33 -0.21 -6.80
C CYS A 59 -1.08 -0.49 -6.26
N MET A 60 -2.11 0.07 -6.90
CA MET A 60 -3.50 -0.13 -6.52
C MET A 60 -3.87 -1.62 -6.52
N LEU A 61 -3.55 -2.34 -7.60
CA LEU A 61 -3.80 -3.78 -7.71
C LEU A 61 -3.09 -4.57 -6.61
N THR A 62 -1.79 -4.30 -6.39
CA THR A 62 -0.96 -5.08 -5.46
C THR A 62 -1.35 -4.82 -4.01
N LEU A 63 -1.55 -3.56 -3.64
CA LEU A 63 -1.97 -3.17 -2.29
C LEU A 63 -3.39 -3.67 -1.98
N THR A 64 -4.33 -3.59 -2.94
CA THR A 64 -5.69 -4.12 -2.76
C THR A 64 -5.67 -5.63 -2.57
N LYS A 65 -4.87 -6.36 -3.36
CA LYS A 65 -4.68 -7.80 -3.17
C LYS A 65 -4.10 -8.12 -1.79
N ALA A 66 -3.03 -7.42 -1.38
CA ALA A 66 -2.40 -7.61 -0.07
C ALA A 66 -3.39 -7.33 1.06
N LYS A 67 -4.12 -6.21 1.00
CA LYS A 67 -5.15 -5.84 1.99
C LYS A 67 -6.24 -6.90 2.10
N ASN A 68 -6.77 -7.37 0.98
CA ASN A 68 -7.77 -8.44 0.96
C ASN A 68 -7.25 -9.75 1.58
N THR A 69 -5.99 -10.10 1.32
CA THR A 69 -5.37 -11.30 1.93
C THR A 69 -5.20 -11.12 3.44
N LEU A 70 -4.74 -9.96 3.89
CA LEU A 70 -4.56 -9.63 5.31
C LEU A 70 -5.90 -9.65 6.06
N ASP A 71 -6.92 -8.98 5.54
CA ASP A 71 -8.24 -8.89 6.17
C ASP A 71 -8.98 -10.24 6.22
N LYS A 72 -8.62 -11.21 5.38
CA LYS A 72 -9.14 -12.59 5.40
C LYS A 72 -8.42 -13.53 6.38
N GLY A 73 -7.66 -12.98 7.34
CA GLY A 73 -7.02 -13.75 8.42
C GLY A 73 -5.52 -13.95 8.29
N ALA A 74 -4.85 -13.30 7.34
CA ALA A 74 -3.38 -13.35 7.26
C ALA A 74 -2.68 -12.30 8.14
N LYS A 75 -3.42 -11.41 8.82
CA LYS A 75 -2.85 -10.38 9.72
C LYS A 75 -1.96 -10.98 10.80
N GLU A 76 -2.45 -11.96 11.54
CA GLU A 76 -1.76 -12.61 12.66
C GLU A 76 -0.48 -13.37 12.26
N ARG A 77 -0.32 -13.67 10.97
CA ARG A 77 0.82 -14.42 10.45
C ARG A 77 1.94 -13.52 9.92
N ILE A 78 1.66 -12.23 9.71
CA ILE A 78 2.50 -11.33 8.90
C ILE A 78 2.84 -10.03 9.65
N ASN A 79 1.98 -9.59 10.57
CA ASN A 79 2.10 -8.31 11.27
C ASN A 79 2.00 -8.50 12.79
#